data_AF-A0A4P9WPS0-F1
#
_entry.id   AF-A0A4P9WPS0-F1
#
_cell.length_a   1.000
_cell.length_b   1.000
_cell.length_c   1.000
_cell.angle_alpha   90.00
_cell.angle_beta   90.00
_cell.angle_gamma   90.00
#
_symmetry.space_group_name_H-M   'P 1'
#
loop_
_entity.id
_entity.type
_entity.pdbx_description
1 polymer ?
#
loop_
_entity_poly.entity_id
_entity_poly.type
_entity_poly.pdbx_seq_one_letter_code
_entity_poly.pdbx_strand_id
1 'polypeptide(L)'
;DPGEAVGLVAAQSIGEPSTQMTLNTFHFAGLGAKNVTLGIPRLREIIMTASAAIKTPTMDLELRPEVTAEQSADFCRHASRVLLNQVVEHATVHEVMRRDPLTGDRSRVYTVRLQFWPRAAYTAEYGLGPSDL
;
A
#
# COMPACT_ATOMS: atom_id res chain seq x y z
N ASP A 1 -10.62 -44.19 16.10
CA ASP A 1 -9.91 -45.39 16.61
C ASP A 1 -8.44 -45.42 16.18
N PRO A 2 -7.54 -46.12 16.88
CA PRO A 2 -6.20 -46.38 16.36
C PRO A 2 -6.27 -46.97 14.95
N GLY A 3 -5.60 -46.33 13.98
CA GLY A 3 -5.64 -46.72 12.56
C GLY A 3 -6.62 -45.93 11.69
N GLU A 4 -7.35 -44.97 12.25
CA GLU A 4 -8.25 -44.09 11.49
C GLU A 4 -7.49 -43.18 10.52
N ALA A 5 -8.06 -42.98 9.33
CA ALA A 5 -7.47 -42.19 8.25
C ALA A 5 -7.63 -40.67 8.48
N VAL A 6 -7.12 -40.17 9.60
CA VAL A 6 -7.28 -38.78 10.04
C VAL A 6 -6.76 -37.76 9.02
N GLY A 7 -5.76 -38.11 8.21
CA GLY A 7 -5.25 -37.25 7.14
C GLY A 7 -6.26 -37.04 6.01
N LEU A 8 -7.01 -38.08 5.64
CA LEU A 8 -8.06 -37.98 4.62
C LEU A 8 -9.24 -37.16 5.15
N VAL A 9 -9.65 -37.42 6.39
CA VAL A 9 -10.70 -36.68 7.09
C VAL A 9 -10.35 -35.19 7.16
N ALA A 10 -9.11 -34.85 7.53
CA ALA A 10 -8.63 -33.47 7.58
C ALA A 10 -8.65 -32.80 6.19
N ALA A 11 -8.21 -33.51 5.15
CA ALA A 11 -8.19 -32.99 3.78
C ALA A 11 -9.60 -32.68 3.27
N GLN A 12 -10.56 -33.60 3.47
CA GLN A 12 -11.97 -33.39 3.09
C GLN A 12 -12.62 -32.27 3.91
N SER A 13 -12.33 -32.21 5.21
CA SER A 13 -12.87 -31.18 6.13
C SER A 13 -12.45 -29.76 5.76
N ILE A 14 -11.36 -29.58 5.01
CA ILE A 14 -10.94 -28.29 4.47
C ILE A 14 -11.42 -28.12 3.02
N GLY A 15 -11.25 -29.16 2.20
CA GLY A 15 -11.51 -29.12 0.76
C GLY A 15 -12.99 -28.91 0.41
N GLU A 16 -13.90 -29.68 1.01
CA GLU A 16 -15.33 -29.57 0.72
C GLU A 16 -15.91 -28.19 1.05
N PRO A 17 -15.73 -27.61 2.26
CA PRO A 17 -16.25 -26.28 2.55
C PRO A 17 -15.53 -25.17 1.77
N SER A 18 -14.29 -25.39 1.33
CA SER A 18 -13.59 -24.38 0.51
C SER A 18 -14.31 -24.08 -0.80
N THR A 19 -15.02 -25.05 -1.38
CA THR A 19 -15.84 -24.85 -2.58
C THR A 19 -16.98 -23.85 -2.35
N GLN A 20 -17.49 -23.77 -1.12
CA GLN A 20 -18.53 -22.80 -0.72
C GLN A 20 -17.95 -21.40 -0.51
N MET A 21 -16.64 -21.26 -0.29
CA MET A 21 -15.93 -19.97 -0.20
C MET A 21 -15.69 -19.32 -1.58
N THR A 22 -16.21 -19.91 -2.67
CA THR A 22 -16.07 -19.38 -4.04
C THR A 22 -16.93 -18.14 -4.28
N LEU A 23 -18.00 -17.92 -3.50
CA LEU A 23 -18.91 -16.79 -3.69
C LEU A 23 -18.61 -15.62 -2.73
N ASN A 24 -18.15 -14.54 -3.36
CA ASN A 24 -18.02 -13.13 -2.97
C ASN A 24 -17.61 -12.76 -1.54
N THR A 25 -16.38 -12.29 -1.47
CA THR A 25 -15.94 -11.27 -0.52
C THR A 25 -16.92 -10.10 -0.56
N PHE A 26 -17.54 -9.76 0.58
CA PHE A 26 -18.25 -8.50 0.70
C PHE A 26 -17.31 -7.37 0.31
N HIS A 27 -17.68 -6.58 -0.70
CA HIS A 27 -17.06 -5.30 -0.97
C HIS A 27 -17.47 -4.37 0.17
N PHE A 28 -16.68 -4.32 1.25
CA PHE A 28 -16.83 -3.28 2.26
C PHE A 28 -16.33 -1.95 1.68
N ALA A 29 -17.19 -1.29 0.90
CA ALA A 29 -17.00 0.11 0.55
C ALA A 29 -17.15 0.95 1.84
N GLY A 30 -16.06 1.54 2.33
CA GLY A 30 -16.13 2.64 3.31
C GLY A 30 -15.75 2.33 4.76
N LEU A 31 -15.32 1.12 5.10
CA LEU A 31 -14.60 0.86 6.36
C LEU A 31 -13.14 0.60 6.00
N GLY A 32 -12.19 1.27 6.66
CA GLY A 32 -10.74 1.06 6.51
C GLY A 32 -10.24 -0.34 6.92
N ALA A 33 -11.11 -1.35 6.88
CA ALA A 33 -10.74 -2.74 6.92
C ALA A 33 -9.85 -3.03 5.72
N LYS A 34 -8.57 -3.29 5.98
CA LYS A 34 -7.55 -3.64 5.00
C LYS A 34 -8.16 -4.62 3.98
N ASN A 35 -8.14 -4.26 2.68
CA ASN A 35 -8.53 -5.17 1.60
C ASN A 35 -7.54 -6.34 1.55
N VAL A 36 -7.75 -7.34 2.40
CA VAL A 36 -6.90 -8.53 2.51
C VAL A 36 -7.36 -9.61 1.54
N THR A 37 -6.43 -10.47 1.15
CA THR A 37 -6.74 -11.66 0.34
C THR A 37 -7.57 -12.62 1.19
N LEU A 38 -8.75 -13.00 0.71
CA LEU A 38 -9.71 -13.86 1.40
C LEU A 38 -10.08 -15.08 0.54
N GLY A 39 -10.78 -16.05 1.15
CA GLY A 39 -11.34 -17.20 0.43
C GLY A 39 -10.29 -18.18 -0.10
N ILE A 40 -10.63 -18.86 -1.19
CA ILE A 40 -9.77 -19.82 -1.91
C ILE A 40 -8.41 -19.22 -2.29
N PRO A 41 -8.30 -17.97 -2.81
CA PRO A 41 -7.01 -17.37 -3.09
C PRO A 41 -6.05 -17.36 -1.90
N ARG A 42 -6.54 -17.05 -0.69
CA ARG A 42 -5.72 -17.05 0.52
C ARG A 42 -5.35 -18.46 0.98
N LEU A 43 -6.29 -19.39 0.90
CA LEU A 43 -6.04 -20.81 1.21
C LEU A 43 -4.93 -21.37 0.32
N ARG A 44 -4.98 -21.09 -0.99
CA ARG A 44 -3.94 -21.50 -1.94
C ARG A 44 -2.57 -20.93 -1.60
N GLU A 45 -2.49 -19.65 -1.23
CA GLU A 45 -1.23 -19.01 -0.82
C GLU A 45 -0.58 -19.75 0.36
N ILE A 46 -1.38 -20.13 1.35
CA ILE A 46 -0.93 -20.78 2.60
C ILE A 46 -0.58 -22.25 2.37
N ILE A 47 -1.51 -23.03 1.80
CA ILE A 47 -1.44 -24.50 1.80
C ILE A 47 -0.76 -25.04 0.54
N MET A 48 -1.10 -24.51 -0.64
CA MET A 48 -0.67 -25.11 -1.91
C MET A 48 0.68 -24.60 -2.38
N THR A 49 0.92 -23.29 -2.24
CA THR A 49 2.14 -22.67 -2.76
C THR A 49 3.16 -22.31 -1.68
N ALA A 50 2.74 -22.23 -0.41
CA ALA A 50 3.56 -21.72 0.69
C ALA A 50 4.34 -20.44 0.27
N SER A 51 3.62 -19.47 -0.30
CA SER A 51 4.26 -18.36 -1.03
C SER A 51 5.07 -17.48 -0.08
N ALA A 52 6.35 -17.25 -0.42
CA ALA A 52 7.18 -16.26 0.27
C ALA A 52 6.72 -14.81 -0.01
N ALA A 53 6.03 -14.59 -1.13
CA ALA A 53 5.49 -13.29 -1.53
C ALA A 53 3.96 -13.39 -1.64
N ILE A 54 3.27 -13.08 -0.54
CA ILE A 54 1.80 -13.04 -0.49
C ILE A 54 1.27 -11.71 -1.06
N LYS A 55 0.07 -11.71 -1.64
CA LYS A 55 -0.46 -10.52 -2.34
C LYS A 55 -0.73 -9.32 -1.44
N THR A 56 -1.23 -9.57 -0.23
CA THR A 56 -1.60 -8.53 0.73
C THR A 56 -0.89 -8.78 2.06
N PRO A 57 0.44 -8.54 2.16
CA PRO A 57 1.16 -8.72 3.41
C PRO A 57 0.70 -7.68 4.43
N THR A 58 0.37 -8.13 5.63
CA THR A 58 -0.07 -7.28 6.73
C THR A 58 0.74 -7.60 7.98
N MET A 59 0.99 -6.58 8.78
CA MET A 59 1.61 -6.68 10.09
C MET A 59 0.66 -6.05 11.11
N ASP A 60 0.47 -6.72 12.24
CA ASP A 60 -0.26 -6.21 13.38
C ASP A 60 0.75 -5.81 14.45
N LEU A 61 0.61 -4.59 14.96
CA LEU A 61 1.52 -3.97 15.90
C LEU A 61 0.76 -3.68 17.19
N GLU A 62 1.17 -4.32 18.28
CA GLU A 62 0.62 -4.03 19.60
C GLU A 62 1.30 -2.79 20.18
N LEU A 63 0.49 -1.78 20.50
CA LEU A 63 0.98 -0.57 21.15
C LEU A 63 1.20 -0.84 22.64
N ARG A 64 2.23 -0.22 23.19
CA ARG A 64 2.45 -0.29 24.64
C ARG A 64 1.34 0.46 25.39
N PRO A 65 0.96 0.04 26.61
CA PRO A 65 -0.14 0.66 27.36
C PRO A 65 0.05 2.15 27.64
N GLU A 66 1.29 2.65 27.67
CA GLU A 66 1.61 4.04 27.97
C GLU A 66 1.45 4.98 26.75
N VAL A 67 1.24 4.42 25.55
CA VAL A 67 1.11 5.21 24.32
C VAL A 67 -0.29 5.79 24.22
N THR A 68 -0.35 7.11 24.11
CA THR A 68 -1.60 7.85 23.90
C THR A 68 -2.13 7.70 22.47
N ALA A 69 -3.42 7.98 22.28
CA ALA A 69 -4.03 7.97 20.94
C ALA A 69 -3.40 9.00 19.99
N GLU A 70 -2.93 10.13 20.51
CA GLU A 70 -2.24 11.15 19.71
C GLU A 70 -0.87 10.66 19.24
N GLN A 71 -0.11 10.03 20.13
CA GLN A 71 1.19 9.44 19.79
C GLN A 71 1.06 8.28 18.79
N SER A 72 0.00 7.48 18.89
CA SER A 72 -0.24 6.39 17.94
C SER A 72 -0.64 6.92 16.56
N ALA A 73 -1.48 7.94 16.49
CA ALA A 73 -1.82 8.60 15.24
C ALA A 73 -0.59 9.25 14.60
N ASP A 74 0.25 9.89 15.40
CA ASP A 74 1.49 10.50 14.93
C ASP A 74 2.48 9.47 14.40
N PHE A 75 2.65 8.35 15.12
CA PHE A 75 3.45 7.22 14.64
C PHE A 75 2.91 6.67 13.32
N CYS A 76 1.59 6.49 13.19
CA CYS A 76 0.97 6.01 11.95
C CYS A 76 1.22 6.96 10.77
N ARG A 77 1.22 8.29 10.98
CA ARG A 77 1.58 9.26 9.93
C ARG A 77 3.01 9.07 9.46
N HIS A 78 3.97 9.01 10.40
CA HIS A 78 5.40 8.87 10.08
C HIS A 78 5.77 7.51 9.50
N ALA A 79 5.10 6.43 9.92
CA ALA A 79 5.33 5.08 9.41
C ALA A 79 4.70 4.85 8.03
N SER A 80 3.74 5.69 7.63
CA SER A 80 3.07 5.60 6.34
C SER A 80 3.92 6.18 5.22
N ARG A 81 4.05 5.45 4.12
CA ARG A 81 4.74 5.96 2.93
C ARG A 81 3.91 7.06 2.27
N VAL A 82 4.52 8.23 2.12
CA VAL A 82 3.96 9.35 1.38
C VAL A 82 4.63 9.44 0.02
N LEU A 83 3.84 9.60 -1.04
CA LEU A 83 4.32 9.78 -2.41
C LEU A 83 4.32 11.26 -2.76
N LEU A 84 5.27 11.68 -3.61
CA LEU A 84 5.39 13.08 -4.03
C LEU A 84 4.10 13.63 -4.66
N ASN A 85 3.36 12.82 -5.40
CA ASN A 85 2.10 13.24 -6.00
C ASN A 85 0.98 13.54 -4.97
N GLN A 86 1.11 13.07 -3.72
CA GLN A 86 0.15 13.37 -2.66
C GLN A 86 0.37 14.77 -2.07
N VAL A 87 1.58 15.34 -2.20
CA VAL A 87 1.91 16.68 -1.70
C VAL A 87 1.97 17.74 -2.80
N VAL A 88 2.03 17.33 -4.07
CA VAL A 88 1.99 18.22 -5.24
C VAL A 88 0.54 18.54 -5.61
N GLU A 89 0.19 19.82 -5.63
CA GLU A 89 -1.09 20.32 -6.10
C GLU A 89 -1.16 20.28 -7.63
N HIS A 90 -0.14 20.80 -8.32
CA HIS A 90 -0.01 20.66 -9.77
C HIS A 90 1.45 20.77 -10.23
N ALA A 91 1.75 20.22 -11.40
CA ALA A 91 3.05 20.32 -12.06
C ALA A 91 2.89 21.02 -13.42
N THR A 92 3.70 22.04 -13.67
CA THR A 92 3.80 22.69 -14.98
C THR A 92 5.13 22.34 -15.63
N VAL A 93 5.10 22.04 -16.92
CA VAL A 93 6.30 21.74 -17.71
C VAL A 93 6.33 22.70 -18.89
N HIS A 94 7.39 23.49 -18.95
CA HIS A 94 7.64 24.39 -20.08
C HIS A 94 8.81 23.84 -20.89
N GLU A 95 8.57 23.53 -22.16
CA GLU A 95 9.60 23.08 -23.10
C GLU A 95 10.04 24.23 -24.01
N VAL A 96 11.35 24.39 -24.15
CA VAL A 96 11.96 25.35 -25.07
C VAL A 96 13.07 24.68 -25.86
N MET A 97 13.00 24.78 -27.19
CA MET A 97 14.09 24.38 -28.07
C MET A 97 15.13 25.51 -28.11
N ARG A 98 16.29 25.30 -27.48
CA ARG A 98 17.42 26.23 -27.55
C ARG A 98 18.36 25.80 -28.67
N ARG A 99 18.90 26.78 -29.39
CA ARG A 99 20.00 26.57 -30.33
C ARG A 99 21.26 27.17 -29.73
N ASP A 100 22.33 26.40 -29.70
CA ASP A 100 23.64 26.87 -29.27
C ASP A 100 24.18 27.88 -30.30
N PRO A 101 24.51 29.13 -29.89
CA PRO A 101 25.00 30.15 -30.82
C PRO A 101 26.40 29.87 -31.39
N LEU A 102 27.20 29.05 -30.72
CA LEU A 102 28.60 28.76 -31.06
C LEU A 102 28.73 27.45 -31.85
N THR A 103 28.01 26.40 -31.45
CA THR A 103 28.07 25.08 -32.13
C THR A 103 26.95 24.84 -33.12
N GLY A 104 25.86 25.62 -33.05
CA GLY A 104 24.68 25.45 -33.89
C GLY A 104 23.77 24.29 -33.48
N ASP A 105 24.14 23.53 -32.45
CA ASP A 105 23.40 22.38 -31.94
C ASP A 105 22.05 22.77 -31.35
N ARG A 106 21.07 21.87 -31.46
CA ARG A 106 19.72 22.08 -30.92
C ARG A 106 19.57 21.25 -29.65
N SER A 107 19.26 21.90 -28.53
CA SER A 107 18.97 21.26 -27.24
C SER A 107 17.54 21.57 -26.78
N ARG A 108 16.82 20.54 -26.30
CA ARG A 108 15.50 20.72 -25.69
C ARG A 108 15.70 21.00 -24.20
N VAL A 109 15.21 22.14 -23.74
CA VAL A 109 15.27 22.56 -22.35
C VAL A 109 13.88 22.43 -21.76
N TYR A 110 13.75 21.64 -20.69
CA TYR A 110 12.52 21.46 -19.95
C TYR A 110 12.63 22.17 -18.60
N THR A 111 11.73 23.11 -18.33
CA THR A 111 11.55 23.72 -17.01
C THR A 111 10.34 23.08 -16.34
N VAL A 112 10.60 22.24 -15.34
CA VAL A 112 9.56 21.59 -14.54
C VAL A 112 9.37 22.40 -13.27
N ARG A 113 8.15 22.88 -13.04
CA ARG A 113 7.76 23.60 -11.82
C ARG A 113 6.68 22.81 -11.11
N LEU A 114 7.01 22.32 -9.93
CA LEU A 114 6.08 21.66 -9.02
C LEU A 114 5.50 22.71 -8.07
N GLN A 115 4.18 22.78 -8.00
CA GLN A 115 3.46 23.54 -6.99
C GLN A 115 2.93 22.57 -5.95
N PHE A 116 3.36 22.77 -4.70
CA PHE A 116 2.95 21.96 -3.56
C PHE A 116 1.74 22.58 -2.87
N TRP A 117 0.98 21.73 -2.18
CA TRP A 117 -0.02 22.20 -1.23
C TRP A 117 0.63 23.11 -0.16
N PRO A 118 -0.15 24.00 0.49
CA PRO A 118 0.36 24.83 1.58
C PRO A 118 1.01 23.96 2.67
N ARG A 119 2.12 24.43 3.25
CA ARG A 119 2.88 23.71 4.28
C ARG A 119 2.00 23.16 5.40
N ALA A 120 1.09 23.98 5.93
CA ALA A 120 0.20 23.57 7.01
C ALA A 120 -0.67 22.36 6.64
N ALA A 121 -1.08 22.23 5.37
CA ALA A 121 -1.94 21.14 4.92
C ALA A 121 -1.20 19.80 4.87
N TYR A 122 -0.06 19.73 4.19
CA TYR A 122 0.68 18.47 4.10
C TYR A 122 1.39 18.10 5.41
N THR A 123 1.79 19.07 6.25
CA THR A 123 2.36 18.76 7.57
C THR A 123 1.31 18.18 8.52
N ALA A 124 0.08 18.70 8.51
CA ALA A 124 -0.99 18.17 9.37
C ALA A 124 -1.43 16.76 8.93
N GLU A 125 -1.51 16.53 7.61
CA GLU A 125 -1.96 15.25 7.04
C GLU A 125 -0.87 14.17 7.10
N TYR A 126 0.36 14.51 6.74
CA TYR A 126 1.44 13.55 6.51
C TYR A 126 2.62 13.66 7.49
N GLY A 127 2.65 14.67 8.36
CA GLY A 127 3.77 14.89 9.28
C GLY A 127 5.06 15.38 8.60
N LEU A 128 5.02 15.73 7.32
CA LEU A 128 6.20 16.13 6.55
C LEU A 128 6.55 17.61 6.70
N GLY A 129 7.84 17.92 6.75
CA GLY A 129 8.40 19.27 6.63
C GLY A 129 8.98 19.55 5.24
N PRO A 130 9.33 20.82 4.94
CA PRO A 130 9.96 21.19 3.66
C PRO A 130 11.32 20.54 3.40
N SER A 131 12.00 20.06 4.45
CA SER A 131 13.27 19.33 4.35
C SER A 131 13.10 17.88 3.92
N ASP A 132 11.88 17.35 4.01
CA ASP A 132 11.54 15.96 3.69
C ASP A 132 11.02 15.81 2.25
N LEU A 133 10.90 16.94 1.53
CA LEU A 133 10.46 17.07 0.14
C LEU A 133 11.65 17.31 -0.79
#